data_AF-A0AAV4AWX7-F1
#
_entry.id   AF-A0AAV4AWX7-F1
#
_cell.length_a   1.000
_cell.length_b   1.000
_cell.length_c   1.000
_cell.angle_alpha   90.00
_cell.angle_beta   90.00
_cell.angle_gamma   90.00
#
_symmetry.space_group_name_H-M   'P 1'
#
loop_
_entity.id
_entity.type
_entity.pdbx_description
1 polymer ?
#
loop_
_entity_poly.entity_id
_entity_poly.type
_entity_poly.pdbx_seq_one_letter_code
_entity_poly.pdbx_strand_id
1 'polypeptide(L)'
;MISTRWGETRCEITQAIADFVVEKMGKIFVHPPPFDLSKSFQDSNACAPLIFILSPGADPTMALLKFANDKGFGGKKFNSISLGQGQGPIAAQMIDHAIHEGSWVLLQNCHLAVSWMHSLEKICEELTPETVAVEFRLWLTSYPSPKFPVSVLQNGVKMTNEPPTGLRQNLLQSYLNDPISDESFYNGCSDSRKPEKESHFTKLLFGLCFFHALVQERRKFGPNGWNIAYGFNESDLRISVRQLQMFINEYDEIPYAAISYMTGECNYGGRVTDDWDRRCLMTILGDFYCDKLVNDLNYKFSASGHYHLPLRTDYESCIKFIKQLPASQYPEVFGMHENVDISRELQETKELFSSVLLTEGRVKAGAKGSDTAVATVANDILAKLPKDFDIDEAIKQYPVTYTESMNTVLVQEMERFNR
;
A
#
# COMPACT_ATOMS: atom_id res chain seq x y z
N MET A 1 42.28 1.00 2.49
CA MET A 1 42.31 2.46 2.72
C MET A 1 40.87 2.94 2.76
N ILE A 2 40.26 2.88 3.94
CA ILE A 2 38.92 3.43 4.18
C ILE A 2 39.16 4.88 4.54
N SER A 3 39.03 5.77 3.55
CA SER A 3 39.15 7.21 3.74
C SER A 3 37.84 7.73 4.33
N THR A 4 37.88 8.03 5.61
CA THR A 4 36.87 8.73 6.39
C THR A 4 36.60 10.13 5.83
N ARG A 5 35.50 10.31 5.08
CA ARG A 5 34.82 11.60 4.90
C ARG A 5 33.62 11.66 5.85
N TRP A 6 33.86 12.19 7.05
CA TRP A 6 32.82 12.52 8.02
C TRP A 6 32.11 13.82 7.60
N GLY A 7 31.18 13.71 6.63
CA GLY A 7 30.40 14.86 6.15
C GLY A 7 29.09 14.54 5.43
N GLU A 8 28.93 13.35 4.83
CA GLU A 8 27.77 13.00 4.00
C GLU A 8 27.49 11.48 4.02
N THR A 9 27.56 10.83 5.19
CA THR A 9 27.16 9.41 5.27
C THR A 9 25.64 9.31 5.32
N ARG A 10 25.02 9.22 4.13
CA ARG A 10 23.67 8.66 3.97
C ARG A 10 23.62 7.29 4.66
N CYS A 11 22.52 6.98 5.34
CA CYS A 11 22.43 5.79 6.17
C CYS A 11 22.04 4.59 5.30
N GLU A 12 22.97 4.16 4.43
CA GLU A 12 22.74 3.11 3.43
C GLU A 12 22.77 1.68 4.02
N ILE A 13 22.31 1.50 5.26
CA ILE A 13 22.37 0.19 5.94
C ILE A 13 21.53 -0.85 5.21
N THR A 14 20.31 -0.51 4.81
CA THR A 14 19.42 -1.41 4.06
C THR A 14 20.03 -1.82 2.73
N GLN A 15 20.64 -0.87 2.00
CA GLN A 15 21.30 -1.13 0.72
C GLN A 15 22.55 -2.00 0.89
N ALA A 16 23.39 -1.71 1.89
CA ALA A 16 24.57 -2.51 2.19
C ALA A 16 24.22 -3.95 2.56
N ILE A 17 23.14 -4.15 3.32
CA ILE A 17 22.63 -5.49 3.66
C ILE A 17 22.10 -6.19 2.40
N ALA A 18 21.36 -5.49 1.54
CA ALA A 18 20.91 -6.04 0.27
C ALA A 18 22.10 -6.49 -0.59
N ASP A 19 23.11 -5.64 -0.78
CA ASP A 19 24.30 -5.98 -1.56
C ASP A 19 25.06 -7.17 -0.97
N PHE A 20 25.16 -7.26 0.36
CA PHE A 20 25.73 -8.42 1.04
C PHE A 20 24.94 -9.71 0.75
N VAL A 21 23.61 -9.67 0.79
CA VAL A 21 22.77 -10.83 0.46
C VAL A 21 22.90 -11.20 -1.01
N VAL A 22 22.97 -10.23 -1.92
CA VAL A 22 23.20 -10.49 -3.35
C VAL A 22 24.55 -11.18 -3.56
N GLU A 23 25.61 -10.73 -2.89
CA GLU A 23 26.95 -11.32 -3.00
C GLU A 23 26.98 -12.77 -2.48
N LYS A 24 26.27 -13.06 -1.37
CA LYS A 24 26.36 -14.38 -0.71
C LYS A 24 25.33 -15.41 -1.21
N MET A 25 24.11 -14.97 -1.51
CA MET A 25 22.99 -15.86 -1.83
C MET A 25 22.45 -15.63 -3.26
N GLY A 26 22.81 -14.51 -3.88
CA GLY A 26 22.38 -14.17 -5.23
C GLY A 26 21.18 -13.22 -5.26
N LYS A 27 20.95 -12.66 -6.44
CA LYS A 27 19.99 -11.57 -6.69
C LYS A 27 18.52 -11.92 -6.37
N ILE A 28 18.17 -13.20 -6.43
CA ILE A 28 16.80 -13.70 -6.21
C ILE A 28 16.31 -13.54 -4.75
N PHE A 29 17.20 -13.37 -3.79
CA PHE A 29 16.85 -13.22 -2.37
C PHE A 29 16.57 -11.77 -1.95
N VAL A 30 16.93 -10.81 -2.81
CA VAL A 30 16.67 -9.38 -2.60
C VAL A 30 15.52 -8.89 -3.49
N HIS A 31 15.41 -9.43 -4.70
CA HIS A 31 14.31 -9.10 -5.60
C HIS A 31 13.29 -10.25 -5.63
N PRO A 32 12.10 -10.08 -5.04
CA PRO A 32 11.08 -11.10 -5.07
C PRO A 32 10.62 -11.35 -6.52
N PRO A 33 10.35 -12.62 -6.90
CA PRO A 33 9.72 -12.90 -8.18
C PRO A 33 8.30 -12.32 -8.22
N PRO A 34 7.74 -12.06 -9.42
CA PRO A 34 6.35 -11.65 -9.53
C PRO A 34 5.42 -12.72 -8.95
N PHE A 35 4.33 -12.27 -8.34
CA PHE A 35 3.32 -13.17 -7.76
C PHE A 35 2.77 -14.13 -8.82
N ASP A 36 2.82 -15.44 -8.53
CA ASP A 36 2.35 -16.51 -9.42
C ASP A 36 1.36 -17.41 -8.69
N LEU A 37 0.07 -17.20 -8.98
CA LEU A 37 -1.02 -17.98 -8.40
C LEU A 37 -0.97 -19.45 -8.82
N SER A 38 -0.49 -19.74 -10.04
CA SER A 38 -0.43 -21.12 -10.53
C SER A 38 0.60 -21.95 -9.80
N LYS A 39 1.76 -21.38 -9.44
CA LYS A 39 2.78 -22.08 -8.65
C LYS A 39 2.29 -22.34 -7.23
N SER A 40 1.73 -21.32 -6.59
CA SER A 40 1.18 -21.44 -5.24
C SER A 40 0.06 -22.49 -5.16
N PHE A 41 -0.74 -22.61 -6.23
CA PHE A 41 -1.75 -23.66 -6.35
C PHE A 41 -1.15 -25.07 -6.50
N GLN A 42 -0.04 -25.22 -7.22
CA GLN A 42 0.63 -26.53 -7.39
C GLN A 42 1.22 -27.04 -6.07
N ASP A 43 1.66 -26.14 -5.20
CA ASP A 43 2.16 -26.46 -3.86
C ASP A 43 1.03 -26.75 -2.85
N SER A 44 -0.24 -26.59 -3.26
CA SER A 44 -1.42 -26.80 -2.41
C SER A 44 -2.05 -28.19 -2.57
N ASN A 45 -2.86 -28.58 -1.60
CA ASN A 45 -3.66 -29.81 -1.62
C ASN A 45 -5.07 -29.54 -1.06
N ALA A 46 -5.93 -30.56 -1.07
CA ALA A 46 -7.33 -30.41 -0.65
C ALA A 46 -7.51 -30.16 0.87
N CYS A 47 -6.53 -30.55 1.69
CA CYS A 47 -6.58 -30.39 3.15
C CYS A 47 -5.88 -29.11 3.63
N ALA A 48 -5.00 -28.53 2.80
CA ALA A 48 -4.26 -27.32 3.11
C ALA A 48 -4.95 -26.09 2.51
N PRO A 49 -5.49 -25.18 3.32
CA PRO A 49 -6.12 -23.96 2.81
C PRO A 49 -5.10 -23.03 2.16
N LEU A 50 -5.53 -22.32 1.13
CA LEU A 50 -4.77 -21.26 0.48
C LEU A 50 -5.19 -19.90 1.05
N ILE A 51 -4.24 -19.17 1.61
CA ILE A 51 -4.50 -17.97 2.42
C ILE A 51 -3.86 -16.77 1.76
N PHE A 52 -4.70 -15.85 1.29
CA PHE A 52 -4.30 -14.51 0.89
C PHE A 52 -4.23 -13.58 2.10
N ILE A 53 -3.01 -13.19 2.45
CA ILE A 53 -2.74 -12.13 3.39
C ILE A 53 -2.80 -10.81 2.62
N LEU A 54 -3.86 -10.05 2.87
CA LEU A 54 -4.16 -8.84 2.12
C LEU A 54 -3.30 -7.68 2.63
N SER A 55 -2.73 -6.92 1.70
CA SER A 55 -2.27 -5.56 1.97
C SER A 55 -3.44 -4.58 1.80
N PRO A 56 -3.47 -3.46 2.54
CA PRO A 56 -4.52 -2.45 2.38
C PRO A 56 -4.68 -2.04 0.91
N GLY A 57 -5.86 -2.30 0.35
CA GLY A 57 -6.19 -1.94 -1.03
C GLY A 57 -5.88 -2.97 -2.10
N ALA A 58 -5.26 -4.11 -1.75
CA ALA A 58 -5.11 -5.25 -2.65
C ALA A 58 -6.26 -6.25 -2.45
N ASP A 59 -6.98 -6.57 -3.53
CA ASP A 59 -8.01 -7.62 -3.55
C ASP A 59 -7.70 -8.65 -4.65
N PRO A 60 -7.32 -9.89 -4.31
CA PRO A 60 -7.00 -10.93 -5.28
C PRO A 60 -8.25 -11.62 -5.86
N THR A 61 -9.46 -11.28 -5.42
CA THR A 61 -10.70 -12.00 -5.77
C THR A 61 -10.89 -12.12 -7.28
N MET A 62 -10.70 -11.02 -8.03
CA MET A 62 -10.87 -11.04 -9.50
C MET A 62 -9.83 -11.91 -10.20
N ALA A 63 -8.57 -11.87 -9.74
CA ALA A 63 -7.51 -12.71 -10.27
C ALA A 63 -7.77 -14.19 -9.98
N LEU A 64 -8.26 -14.50 -8.78
CA LEU A 64 -8.65 -15.85 -8.38
C LEU A 64 -9.84 -16.37 -9.19
N LEU A 65 -10.87 -15.55 -9.43
CA LEU A 65 -12.02 -15.92 -10.27
C LEU A 65 -11.59 -16.26 -11.70
N LYS A 66 -10.73 -15.43 -12.29
CA LYS A 66 -10.15 -15.70 -13.62
C LYS A 66 -9.38 -17.03 -13.61
N PHE A 67 -8.53 -17.23 -12.61
CA PHE A 67 -7.76 -18.46 -12.47
C PHE A 67 -8.63 -19.71 -12.28
N ALA A 68 -9.71 -19.61 -11.50
CA ALA A 68 -10.67 -20.69 -11.31
C ALA A 68 -11.38 -21.04 -12.63
N ASN A 69 -11.78 -20.03 -13.42
CA ASN A 69 -12.33 -20.24 -14.75
C ASN A 69 -11.33 -20.95 -15.68
N ASP A 70 -10.07 -20.49 -15.70
CA ASP A 70 -9.01 -21.07 -16.53
C ASP A 70 -8.70 -22.54 -16.14
N LYS A 71 -8.90 -22.91 -14.87
CA LYS A 71 -8.76 -24.28 -14.36
C LYS A 71 -10.03 -25.14 -14.50
N GLY A 72 -11.12 -24.59 -15.03
CA GLY A 72 -12.39 -25.30 -15.20
C GLY A 72 -13.25 -25.42 -13.93
N PHE A 73 -12.90 -24.69 -12.87
CA PHE A 73 -13.65 -24.59 -11.62
C PHE A 73 -14.56 -23.35 -11.57
N GLY A 74 -14.70 -22.63 -12.69
CA GLY A 74 -15.59 -21.49 -12.83
C GLY A 74 -17.08 -21.77 -12.62
N GLY A 75 -17.86 -20.70 -12.52
CA GLY A 75 -19.32 -20.78 -12.46
C GLY A 75 -19.81 -21.49 -11.20
N LYS A 76 -20.58 -22.58 -11.37
CA LYS A 76 -21.20 -23.32 -10.24
C LYS A 76 -20.20 -24.08 -9.36
N LYS A 77 -18.98 -24.30 -9.84
CA LYS A 77 -17.91 -24.99 -9.10
C LYS A 77 -17.04 -24.06 -8.26
N PHE A 78 -17.35 -22.75 -8.25
CA PHE A 78 -16.68 -21.75 -7.43
C PHE A 78 -17.72 -21.01 -6.60
N ASN A 79 -17.68 -21.23 -5.29
CA ASN A 79 -18.57 -20.58 -4.34
C ASN A 79 -17.78 -19.56 -3.52
N SER A 80 -18.30 -18.35 -3.37
CA SER A 80 -17.65 -17.29 -2.59
C SER A 80 -18.59 -16.68 -1.58
N ILE A 81 -18.11 -16.45 -0.36
CA ILE A 81 -18.84 -15.74 0.70
C ILE A 81 -17.94 -14.71 1.36
N SER A 82 -18.48 -13.51 1.59
CA SER A 82 -17.85 -12.51 2.45
C SER A 82 -18.25 -12.74 3.90
N LEU A 83 -17.27 -13.04 4.75
CA LEU A 83 -17.51 -13.27 6.17
C LEU A 83 -17.80 -11.96 6.89
N GLY A 84 -18.99 -11.91 7.49
CA GLY A 84 -19.45 -10.83 8.36
C GLY A 84 -20.29 -11.40 9.50
N GLN A 85 -21.01 -10.54 10.21
CA GLN A 85 -21.86 -10.97 11.31
C GLN A 85 -22.93 -11.98 10.82
N GLY A 86 -22.96 -13.16 11.43
CA GLY A 86 -23.94 -14.21 11.13
C GLY A 86 -23.65 -15.09 9.90
N GLN A 87 -22.56 -14.86 9.17
CA GLN A 87 -22.24 -15.63 7.95
C GLN A 87 -21.51 -16.95 8.21
N GLY A 88 -20.97 -17.16 9.41
CA GLY A 88 -20.19 -18.36 9.78
C GLY A 88 -20.92 -19.70 9.53
N PRO A 89 -22.17 -19.89 9.98
CA PRO A 89 -22.90 -21.14 9.72
C PRO A 89 -23.14 -21.43 8.24
N ILE A 90 -23.38 -20.38 7.44
CA ILE A 90 -23.57 -20.51 5.98
C ILE A 90 -22.25 -20.93 5.33
N ALA A 91 -21.14 -20.32 5.75
CA ALA A 91 -19.80 -20.71 5.29
C ALA A 91 -19.48 -22.18 5.63
N ALA A 92 -19.83 -22.65 6.84
CA ALA A 92 -19.63 -24.04 7.24
C ALA A 92 -20.40 -25.02 6.34
N GLN A 93 -21.68 -24.75 6.07
CA GLN A 93 -22.50 -25.58 5.18
C GLN A 93 -21.97 -25.59 3.74
N MET A 94 -21.49 -24.43 3.26
CA MET A 94 -20.91 -24.32 1.92
C MET A 94 -19.60 -25.11 1.80
N ILE A 95 -18.77 -25.13 2.85
CA ILE A 95 -17.55 -25.94 2.90
C ILE A 95 -17.90 -27.42 2.91
N ASP A 96 -18.82 -27.85 3.77
CA ASP A 96 -19.26 -29.25 3.88
C ASP A 96 -19.76 -29.80 2.53
N HIS A 97 -20.58 -29.01 1.82
CA HIS A 97 -21.03 -29.38 0.49
C HIS A 97 -19.89 -29.47 -0.54
N ALA A 98 -18.99 -28.49 -0.52
CA ALA A 98 -17.87 -28.42 -1.46
C ALA A 98 -16.83 -29.53 -1.25
N ILE A 99 -16.65 -29.99 0.01
CA ILE A 99 -15.80 -31.13 0.36
C ILE A 99 -16.23 -32.39 -0.40
N HIS A 100 -17.55 -32.63 -0.50
CA HIS A 100 -18.10 -33.78 -1.20
C HIS A 100 -18.15 -33.61 -2.72
N GLU A 101 -18.45 -32.40 -3.21
CA GLU A 101 -18.53 -32.13 -4.65
C GLU A 101 -17.18 -31.91 -5.34
N GLY A 102 -16.12 -31.62 -4.57
CA GLY A 102 -14.83 -31.22 -5.11
C GLY A 102 -14.81 -29.81 -5.69
N SER A 103 -15.68 -28.92 -5.22
CA SER A 103 -15.75 -27.52 -5.67
C SER A 103 -14.84 -26.60 -4.86
N TRP A 104 -14.63 -25.37 -5.33
CA TRP A 104 -13.78 -24.38 -4.66
C TRP A 104 -14.62 -23.44 -3.81
N VAL A 105 -14.11 -23.11 -2.64
CA VAL A 105 -14.75 -22.17 -1.71
C VAL A 105 -13.81 -21.01 -1.41
N LEU A 106 -14.27 -19.78 -1.62
CA LEU A 106 -13.59 -18.56 -1.22
C LEU A 106 -14.30 -17.91 -0.02
N LEU A 107 -13.63 -17.87 1.12
CA LEU A 107 -14.04 -17.09 2.28
C LEU A 107 -13.31 -15.75 2.27
N GLN A 108 -14.05 -14.66 2.08
CA GLN A 108 -13.46 -13.32 2.07
C GLN A 108 -13.56 -12.68 3.45
N ASN A 109 -12.61 -11.79 3.76
CA ASN A 109 -12.62 -10.96 4.96
C ASN A 109 -12.65 -11.73 6.30
N CYS A 110 -11.91 -12.84 6.39
CA CYS A 110 -11.91 -13.70 7.59
C CYS A 110 -11.60 -12.95 8.89
N HIS A 111 -10.71 -11.95 8.85
CA HIS A 111 -10.39 -11.07 9.98
C HIS A 111 -11.60 -10.38 10.62
N LEU A 112 -12.71 -10.18 9.90
CA LEU A 112 -13.93 -9.58 10.44
C LEU A 112 -14.78 -10.57 11.27
N ALA A 113 -14.64 -11.87 11.03
CA ALA A 113 -15.42 -12.91 11.69
C ALA A 113 -14.69 -13.57 12.87
N VAL A 114 -14.18 -12.73 13.79
CA VAL A 114 -13.35 -13.16 14.93
C VAL A 114 -13.99 -14.29 15.75
N SER A 115 -15.29 -14.20 16.03
CA SER A 115 -16.02 -15.19 16.83
C SER A 115 -16.12 -16.57 16.17
N TRP A 116 -15.98 -16.64 14.85
CA TRP A 116 -16.11 -17.89 14.07
C TRP A 116 -14.76 -18.53 13.74
N MET A 117 -13.64 -17.84 14.00
CA MET A 117 -12.30 -18.34 13.68
C MET A 117 -11.97 -19.69 14.34
N HIS A 118 -12.46 -19.94 15.55
CA HIS A 118 -12.27 -21.24 16.21
C HIS A 118 -13.06 -22.37 15.53
N SER A 119 -14.24 -22.07 14.98
CA SER A 119 -14.99 -23.04 14.18
C SER A 119 -14.31 -23.32 12.84
N LEU A 120 -13.76 -22.29 12.20
CA LEU A 120 -12.97 -22.44 10.97
C LEU A 120 -11.73 -23.32 11.20
N GLU A 121 -11.02 -23.09 12.30
CA GLU A 121 -9.89 -23.92 12.75
C GLU A 121 -10.28 -25.39 12.85
N LYS A 122 -11.36 -25.68 13.60
CA LYS A 122 -11.88 -27.04 13.73
C LYS A 122 -12.23 -27.67 12.37
N ILE A 123 -12.90 -26.94 11.49
CA ILE A 123 -13.24 -27.43 10.14
C ILE A 123 -11.96 -27.79 9.37
N CYS A 124 -10.92 -26.95 9.42
CA CYS A 124 -9.67 -27.21 8.73
C CYS A 124 -8.90 -28.42 9.30
N GLU A 125 -8.98 -28.66 10.61
CA GLU A 125 -8.36 -29.83 11.26
C GLU A 125 -9.08 -31.14 10.93
N GLU A 126 -10.37 -31.10 10.64
CA GLU A 126 -11.19 -32.26 10.25
C GLU A 126 -11.03 -32.65 8.77
N LEU A 127 -10.36 -31.81 7.95
CA LEU A 127 -10.06 -32.13 6.54
C LEU A 127 -9.02 -33.25 6.46
N THR A 128 -9.42 -34.41 5.95
CA THR A 128 -8.54 -35.56 5.74
C THR A 128 -8.59 -36.03 4.29
N PRO A 129 -7.48 -36.58 3.73
CA PRO A 129 -7.46 -37.08 2.36
C PRO A 129 -8.52 -38.16 2.06
N GLU A 130 -8.99 -38.87 3.10
CA GLU A 130 -10.02 -39.90 2.98
C GLU A 130 -11.44 -39.33 2.88
N THR A 131 -11.69 -38.16 3.47
CA THR A 131 -13.03 -37.54 3.56
C THR A 131 -13.25 -36.45 2.51
N VAL A 132 -12.17 -35.90 1.95
CA VAL A 132 -12.21 -34.72 1.08
C VAL A 132 -11.93 -35.09 -0.38
N ALA A 133 -12.75 -34.59 -1.29
CA ALA A 133 -12.50 -34.73 -2.72
C ALA A 133 -11.16 -34.08 -3.12
N VAL A 134 -10.37 -34.76 -3.96
CA VAL A 134 -9.01 -34.33 -4.36
C VAL A 134 -8.99 -32.94 -5.03
N GLU A 135 -10.08 -32.60 -5.71
CA GLU A 135 -10.27 -31.33 -6.44
C GLU A 135 -10.66 -30.15 -5.55
N PHE A 136 -11.17 -30.41 -4.34
CA PHE A 136 -11.61 -29.38 -3.39
C PHE A 136 -10.47 -28.43 -3.04
N ARG A 137 -10.77 -27.13 -2.96
CA ARG A 137 -9.84 -26.11 -2.47
C ARG A 137 -10.56 -25.06 -1.64
N LEU A 138 -9.99 -24.79 -0.46
CA LEU A 138 -10.42 -23.72 0.42
C LEU A 138 -9.50 -22.52 0.28
N TRP A 139 -10.06 -21.40 -0.14
CA TRP A 139 -9.39 -20.11 -0.29
C TRP A 139 -9.85 -19.15 0.79
N LEU A 140 -8.92 -18.50 1.48
CA LEU A 140 -9.18 -17.56 2.56
C LEU A 140 -8.57 -16.20 2.21
N THR A 141 -9.29 -15.10 2.43
CA THR A 141 -8.70 -13.75 2.37
C THR A 141 -8.81 -13.06 3.73
N SER A 142 -7.70 -12.50 4.21
CA SER A 142 -7.66 -11.84 5.51
C SER A 142 -6.59 -10.76 5.58
N TYR A 143 -6.87 -9.67 6.29
CA TYR A 143 -5.79 -8.84 6.83
C TYR A 143 -5.04 -9.60 7.93
N PRO A 144 -3.75 -9.27 8.17
CA PRO A 144 -3.03 -9.75 9.32
C PRO A 144 -3.81 -9.47 10.61
N SER A 145 -4.08 -10.49 11.40
CA SER A 145 -4.83 -10.37 12.65
C SER A 145 -4.28 -11.33 13.70
N PRO A 146 -4.05 -10.87 14.95
CA PRO A 146 -3.62 -11.74 16.04
C PRO A 146 -4.70 -12.75 16.48
N LYS A 147 -5.94 -12.59 15.96
CA LYS A 147 -7.06 -13.49 16.23
C LYS A 147 -7.23 -14.58 15.17
N PHE A 148 -6.47 -14.51 14.08
CA PHE A 148 -6.53 -15.54 13.04
C PHE A 148 -5.89 -16.84 13.58
N PRO A 149 -6.48 -18.02 13.37
CA PRO A 149 -5.98 -19.26 13.96
C PRO A 149 -4.56 -19.62 13.49
N VAL A 150 -3.69 -19.93 14.45
CA VAL A 150 -2.28 -20.23 14.18
C VAL A 150 -2.14 -21.57 13.45
N SER A 151 -2.94 -22.57 13.80
CA SER A 151 -2.99 -23.89 13.15
C SER A 151 -3.28 -23.78 11.65
N VAL A 152 -4.29 -22.98 11.28
CA VAL A 152 -4.67 -22.71 9.89
C VAL A 152 -3.54 -22.02 9.14
N LEU A 153 -2.83 -21.06 9.77
CA LEU A 153 -1.65 -20.42 9.19
C LEU A 153 -0.44 -21.37 9.09
N GLN A 154 -0.27 -22.30 10.03
CA GLN A 154 0.84 -23.25 9.97
C GLN A 154 0.65 -24.24 8.82
N ASN A 155 -0.56 -24.80 8.70
CA ASN A 155 -0.88 -25.84 7.73
C ASN A 155 -1.20 -25.30 6.33
N GLY A 156 -1.67 -24.05 6.23
CA GLY A 156 -2.03 -23.43 4.96
C GLY A 156 -0.84 -22.94 4.13
N VAL A 157 -1.11 -22.71 2.84
CA VAL A 157 -0.21 -22.03 1.90
C VAL A 157 -0.48 -20.52 1.99
N LYS A 158 0.54 -19.72 2.33
CA LYS A 158 0.40 -18.28 2.58
C LYS A 158 0.92 -17.52 1.39
N MET A 159 0.11 -16.57 0.92
CA MET A 159 0.44 -15.71 -0.19
C MET A 159 0.17 -14.27 0.21
N THR A 160 1.14 -13.39 -0.03
CA THR A 160 0.95 -11.95 0.07
C THR A 160 0.82 -11.39 -1.35
N ASN A 161 -0.21 -10.58 -1.58
CA ASN A 161 -0.32 -9.76 -2.79
C ASN A 161 -0.04 -8.32 -2.38
N GLU A 162 1.25 -7.96 -2.39
CA GLU A 162 1.69 -6.61 -2.04
C GLU A 162 1.74 -5.76 -3.32
N PRO A 163 1.33 -4.49 -3.25
CA PRO A 163 1.56 -3.58 -4.36
C PRO A 163 3.06 -3.50 -4.63
N PRO A 164 3.47 -3.42 -5.90
CA PRO A 164 4.88 -3.33 -6.23
C PRO A 164 5.54 -2.15 -5.55
N THR A 165 6.79 -2.33 -5.11
CA THR A 165 7.54 -1.26 -4.47
C THR A 165 8.46 -0.57 -5.49
N GLY A 166 8.38 0.75 -5.49
CA GLY A 166 9.19 1.62 -6.34
C GLY A 166 8.44 2.09 -7.59
N LEU A 167 8.67 3.36 -7.94
CA LEU A 167 8.07 4.06 -9.07
C LEU A 167 8.13 3.25 -10.37
N ARG A 168 9.27 2.64 -10.68
CA ARG A 168 9.45 1.82 -11.90
C ARG A 168 8.50 0.62 -11.92
N GLN A 169 8.40 -0.10 -10.80
CA GLN A 169 7.61 -1.32 -10.76
C GLN A 169 6.11 -1.00 -10.71
N ASN A 170 5.71 0.07 -10.01
CA ASN A 170 4.34 0.58 -10.05
C ASN A 170 3.92 0.95 -11.47
N LEU A 171 4.74 1.75 -12.17
CA LEU A 171 4.51 2.10 -13.58
C LEU A 171 4.39 0.88 -14.49
N LEU A 172 5.31 -0.08 -14.34
CA LEU A 172 5.29 -1.29 -15.16
C LEU A 172 4.02 -2.09 -14.91
N GLN A 173 3.58 -2.19 -13.65
CA GLN A 173 2.40 -2.95 -13.28
C GLN A 173 1.12 -2.28 -13.78
N SER A 174 1.03 -0.95 -13.77
CA SER A 174 -0.07 -0.20 -14.40
C SER A 174 -0.22 -0.55 -15.89
N TYR A 175 0.88 -0.65 -16.64
CA TYR A 175 0.84 -1.00 -18.07
C TYR A 175 0.49 -2.46 -18.34
N LEU A 176 0.83 -3.37 -17.42
CA LEU A 176 0.55 -4.80 -17.56
C LEU A 176 -0.88 -5.18 -17.16
N ASN A 177 -1.62 -4.29 -16.50
CA ASN A 177 -2.98 -4.52 -16.05
C ASN A 177 -4.03 -4.03 -17.05
N ASP A 178 -5.20 -4.67 -16.99
CA ASP A 178 -6.40 -4.19 -17.68
C ASP A 178 -6.86 -2.84 -17.08
N PRO A 179 -7.22 -1.85 -17.92
CA PRO A 179 -7.48 -1.96 -19.34
C PRO A 179 -6.28 -1.58 -20.23
N ILE A 180 -5.15 -1.15 -19.67
CA ILE A 180 -4.03 -0.57 -20.44
C ILE A 180 -3.34 -1.65 -21.30
N SER A 181 -3.26 -2.88 -20.79
CA SER A 181 -2.69 -4.03 -21.51
C SER A 181 -3.52 -4.50 -22.70
N ASP A 182 -4.79 -4.10 -22.79
CA ASP A 182 -5.68 -4.46 -23.90
C ASP A 182 -5.39 -3.56 -25.11
N GLU A 183 -4.92 -4.17 -26.20
CA GLU A 183 -4.58 -3.47 -27.44
C GLU A 183 -5.78 -2.72 -28.04
N SER A 184 -7.00 -3.26 -27.87
CA SER A 184 -8.21 -2.62 -28.36
C SER A 184 -8.55 -1.35 -27.56
N PHE A 185 -8.28 -1.38 -26.26
CA PHE A 185 -8.42 -0.22 -25.40
C PHE A 185 -7.30 0.80 -25.67
N TYR A 186 -6.04 0.37 -25.74
CA TYR A 186 -4.89 1.27 -25.94
C TYR A 186 -5.01 2.10 -27.23
N ASN A 187 -5.48 1.46 -28.31
CA ASN A 187 -5.69 2.09 -29.62
C ASN A 187 -7.12 2.61 -29.83
N GLY A 188 -7.92 2.66 -28.75
CA GLY A 188 -9.35 3.03 -28.76
C GLY A 188 -9.65 4.51 -28.99
N CYS A 189 -8.63 5.35 -29.17
CA CYS A 189 -8.75 6.79 -29.46
C CYS A 189 -8.43 7.15 -30.92
N SER A 190 -8.58 6.19 -31.84
CA SER A 190 -8.34 6.40 -33.27
C SER A 190 -9.54 7.06 -33.95
N ASP A 191 -9.47 8.38 -34.19
CA ASP A 191 -10.38 9.09 -35.10
C ASP A 191 -9.62 9.47 -36.38
N SER A 192 -10.06 8.94 -37.53
CA SER A 192 -9.47 9.23 -38.84
C SER A 192 -9.51 10.70 -39.22
N ARG A 193 -10.39 11.49 -38.60
CA ARG A 193 -10.50 12.95 -38.80
C ARG A 193 -9.55 13.74 -37.90
N LYS A 194 -9.06 13.16 -36.81
CA LYS A 194 -8.21 13.80 -35.80
C LYS A 194 -7.16 12.82 -35.25
N PRO A 195 -6.12 12.49 -36.03
CA PRO A 195 -5.09 11.54 -35.62
C PRO A 195 -4.32 11.98 -34.36
N GLU A 196 -4.32 13.28 -34.05
CA GLU A 196 -3.70 13.84 -32.84
C GLU A 196 -4.34 13.34 -31.53
N LYS A 197 -5.61 12.89 -31.54
CA LYS A 197 -6.30 12.39 -30.34
C LYS A 197 -5.62 11.17 -29.73
N GLU A 198 -5.11 10.27 -30.56
CA GLU A 198 -4.39 9.08 -30.10
C GLU A 198 -3.08 9.48 -29.38
N SER A 199 -2.35 10.43 -29.96
CA SER A 199 -1.14 11.00 -29.32
C SER A 199 -1.49 11.72 -28.00
N HIS A 200 -2.57 12.50 -27.97
CA HIS A 200 -3.02 13.17 -26.74
C HIS A 200 -3.36 12.17 -25.64
N PHE A 201 -4.14 11.13 -25.98
CA PHE A 201 -4.52 10.07 -25.04
C PHE A 201 -3.29 9.35 -24.49
N THR A 202 -2.40 8.86 -25.35
CA THR A 202 -1.24 8.05 -24.91
C THR A 202 -0.26 8.86 -24.05
N LYS A 203 -0.05 10.16 -24.34
CA LYS A 203 0.77 11.05 -23.50
C LYS A 203 0.14 11.29 -22.13
N LEU A 204 -1.14 11.63 -22.09
CA LEU A 204 -1.88 11.85 -20.84
C LEU A 204 -2.02 10.56 -20.02
N LEU A 205 -2.16 9.41 -20.69
CA LEU A 205 -2.20 8.10 -20.06
C LEU A 205 -0.88 7.79 -19.36
N PHE A 206 0.26 8.04 -20.01
CA PHE A 206 1.57 7.89 -19.38
C PHE A 206 1.69 8.82 -18.16
N GLY A 207 1.27 10.09 -18.29
CA GLY A 207 1.23 11.04 -17.19
C GLY A 207 0.39 10.57 -16.00
N LEU A 208 -0.81 10.04 -16.25
CA LEU A 208 -1.70 9.49 -15.23
C LEU A 208 -1.11 8.26 -14.53
N CYS A 209 -0.47 7.35 -15.28
CA CYS A 209 0.19 6.18 -14.69
C CYS A 209 1.37 6.61 -13.82
N PHE A 210 2.14 7.63 -14.25
CA PHE A 210 3.24 8.19 -13.48
C PHE A 210 2.74 8.88 -12.21
N PHE A 211 1.68 9.67 -12.31
CA PHE A 211 0.99 10.26 -11.17
C PHE A 211 0.56 9.19 -10.16
N HIS A 212 -0.07 8.11 -10.62
CA HIS A 212 -0.51 7.00 -9.76
C HIS A 212 0.66 6.37 -8.99
N ALA A 213 1.73 6.02 -9.71
CA ALA A 213 2.93 5.46 -9.11
C ALA A 213 3.60 6.43 -8.12
N LEU A 214 3.60 7.72 -8.44
CA LEU A 214 4.16 8.78 -7.59
C LEU A 214 3.37 8.92 -6.29
N VAL A 215 2.03 9.02 -6.34
CA VAL A 215 1.23 9.21 -5.11
C VAL A 215 1.26 7.99 -4.19
N GLN A 216 1.37 6.79 -4.75
CA GLN A 216 1.56 5.55 -3.99
C GLN A 216 2.91 5.54 -3.25
N GLU A 217 4.01 5.84 -3.96
CA GLU A 217 5.35 5.84 -3.37
C GLU A 217 5.54 6.98 -2.36
N ARG A 218 4.86 8.12 -2.54
CA ARG A 218 4.89 9.23 -1.57
C ARG A 218 4.49 8.82 -0.16
N ARG A 219 3.65 7.79 0.00
CA ARG A 219 3.25 7.25 1.31
C ARG A 219 4.43 6.77 2.15
N LYS A 220 5.54 6.35 1.53
CA LYS A 220 6.73 5.86 2.23
C LYS A 220 7.48 6.95 3.02
N PHE A 221 7.22 8.22 2.73
CA PHE A 221 7.85 9.34 3.42
C PHE A 221 7.08 9.81 4.66
N GLY A 222 6.06 9.05 5.08
CA GLY A 222 5.24 9.37 6.26
C GLY A 222 4.62 10.78 6.14
N PRO A 223 4.61 11.58 7.23
CA PRO A 223 4.05 12.93 7.23
C PRO A 223 4.65 13.90 6.20
N ASN A 224 5.89 13.68 5.75
CA ASN A 224 6.49 14.51 4.69
C ASN A 224 5.93 14.17 3.30
N GLY A 225 5.36 12.97 3.15
CA GLY A 225 4.65 12.54 1.96
C GLY A 225 3.19 12.94 1.97
N TRP A 226 2.48 12.48 3.01
CA TRP A 226 1.07 12.72 3.28
C TRP A 226 0.87 12.83 4.79
N ASN A 227 0.07 13.78 5.27
CA ASN A 227 -0.27 13.88 6.69
C ASN A 227 -0.98 12.61 7.17
N ILE A 228 -1.81 12.02 6.30
CA ILE A 228 -2.53 10.76 6.55
C ILE A 228 -2.13 9.72 5.50
N ALA A 229 -1.89 8.48 5.94
CA ALA A 229 -1.48 7.39 5.06
C ALA A 229 -2.63 6.84 4.19
N TYR A 230 -2.96 7.54 3.11
CA TYR A 230 -4.00 7.14 2.16
C TYR A 230 -3.61 5.89 1.35
N GLY A 231 -4.58 5.00 1.12
CA GLY A 231 -4.43 3.84 0.23
C GLY A 231 -4.99 4.14 -1.15
N PHE A 232 -4.13 4.53 -2.09
CA PHE A 232 -4.47 4.67 -3.52
C PHE A 232 -4.32 3.32 -4.22
N ASN A 233 -5.39 2.87 -4.87
CA ASN A 233 -5.52 1.50 -5.38
C ASN A 233 -5.66 1.47 -6.90
N GLU A 234 -5.48 0.28 -7.49
CA GLU A 234 -5.70 0.04 -8.92
C GLU A 234 -7.11 0.38 -9.40
N SER A 235 -8.12 0.33 -8.51
CA SER A 235 -9.48 0.76 -8.86
C SER A 235 -9.52 2.24 -9.27
N ASP A 236 -8.74 3.08 -8.59
CA ASP A 236 -8.72 4.53 -8.80
C ASP A 236 -8.03 4.87 -10.13
N LEU A 237 -6.94 4.15 -10.44
CA LEU A 237 -6.29 4.23 -11.74
C LEU A 237 -7.22 3.74 -12.85
N ARG A 238 -7.82 2.55 -12.71
CA ARG A 238 -8.68 1.93 -13.71
C ARG A 238 -9.87 2.80 -14.11
N ILE A 239 -10.55 3.42 -13.14
CA ILE A 239 -11.65 4.34 -13.45
C ILE A 239 -11.15 5.62 -14.10
N SER A 240 -10.03 6.18 -13.63
CA SER A 240 -9.44 7.40 -14.18
C SER A 240 -8.98 7.22 -15.63
N VAL A 241 -8.39 6.08 -15.96
CA VAL A 241 -7.94 5.72 -17.32
C VAL A 241 -9.13 5.58 -18.28
N ARG A 242 -10.22 4.93 -17.84
CA ARG A 242 -11.45 4.80 -18.64
C ARG A 242 -12.11 6.15 -18.87
N GLN A 243 -12.20 6.99 -17.83
CA GLN A 243 -12.75 8.33 -17.95
C GLN A 243 -11.88 9.20 -18.86
N LEU A 244 -10.55 9.12 -18.76
CA LEU A 244 -9.63 9.82 -19.65
C LEU A 244 -9.91 9.46 -21.12
N GLN A 245 -10.00 8.17 -21.45
CA GLN A 245 -10.34 7.73 -22.81
C GLN A 245 -11.70 8.28 -23.27
N MET A 246 -12.72 8.20 -22.40
CA MET A 246 -14.06 8.70 -22.69
C MET A 246 -14.03 10.20 -23.04
N PHE A 247 -13.36 11.02 -22.22
CA PHE A 247 -13.25 12.46 -22.46
C PHE A 247 -12.49 12.80 -23.75
N ILE A 248 -11.40 12.10 -24.07
CA ILE A 248 -10.65 12.35 -25.31
C ILE A 248 -11.47 11.95 -26.55
N ASN A 249 -12.27 10.90 -26.45
CA ASN A 249 -13.13 10.47 -27.55
C ASN A 249 -14.32 11.40 -27.77
N GLU A 250 -14.97 11.84 -26.68
CA GLU A 250 -16.20 12.65 -26.73
C GLU A 250 -15.93 14.12 -27.13
N TYR A 251 -14.84 14.72 -26.63
CA TYR A 251 -14.55 16.13 -26.84
C TYR A 251 -13.55 16.36 -27.97
N ASP A 252 -13.68 17.50 -28.65
CA ASP A 252 -12.79 17.89 -29.75
C ASP A 252 -11.46 18.46 -29.27
N GLU A 253 -11.47 19.14 -28.13
CA GLU A 253 -10.31 19.67 -27.42
C GLU A 253 -10.17 18.96 -26.07
N ILE A 254 -8.96 18.93 -25.50
CA ILE A 254 -8.70 18.26 -24.23
C ILE A 254 -9.36 19.05 -23.08
N PRO A 255 -10.35 18.48 -22.37
CA PRO A 255 -11.04 19.20 -21.30
C PRO A 255 -10.23 19.11 -19.99
N TYR A 256 -9.10 19.82 -19.91
CA TYR A 256 -8.17 19.77 -18.77
C TYR A 256 -8.85 19.97 -17.41
N ALA A 257 -9.79 20.91 -17.32
CA ALA A 257 -10.53 21.17 -16.08
C ALA A 257 -11.39 19.96 -15.65
N ALA A 258 -12.07 19.32 -16.61
CA ALA A 258 -12.93 18.17 -16.32
C ALA A 258 -12.11 16.93 -15.93
N ILE A 259 -11.05 16.61 -16.68
CA ILE A 259 -10.19 15.45 -16.35
C ILE A 259 -9.47 15.66 -15.02
N SER A 260 -9.00 16.87 -14.72
CA SER A 260 -8.33 17.19 -13.45
C SER A 260 -9.29 17.12 -12.27
N TYR A 261 -10.52 17.59 -12.43
CA TYR A 261 -11.55 17.48 -11.40
C TYR A 261 -11.94 16.02 -11.16
N MET A 262 -12.21 15.25 -12.21
CA MET A 262 -12.62 13.85 -12.09
C MET A 262 -11.52 12.98 -11.47
N THR A 263 -10.27 13.11 -11.94
CA THR A 263 -9.15 12.36 -11.37
C THR A 263 -8.80 12.87 -9.97
N GLY A 264 -8.60 14.18 -9.81
CA GLY A 264 -8.05 14.78 -8.60
C GLY A 264 -9.04 14.94 -7.46
N GLU A 265 -10.26 15.44 -7.71
CA GLU A 265 -11.26 15.67 -6.66
C GLU A 265 -12.15 14.45 -6.40
N CYS A 266 -12.57 13.75 -7.46
CA CYS A 266 -13.50 12.62 -7.33
C CYS A 266 -12.80 11.30 -7.05
N ASN A 267 -11.91 10.86 -7.96
CA ASN A 267 -11.34 9.50 -7.88
C ASN A 267 -10.28 9.38 -6.78
N TYR A 268 -9.25 10.23 -6.80
CA TYR A 268 -8.19 10.22 -5.79
C TYR A 268 -8.57 11.08 -4.58
N GLY A 269 -9.10 12.28 -4.81
CA GLY A 269 -9.52 13.21 -3.76
C GLY A 269 -10.67 12.70 -2.90
N GLY A 270 -11.49 11.77 -3.40
CA GLY A 270 -12.50 11.07 -2.60
C GLY A 270 -11.90 10.26 -1.45
N ARG A 271 -10.62 9.92 -1.50
CA ARG A 271 -9.88 9.24 -0.41
C ARG A 271 -9.20 10.20 0.56
N VAL A 272 -8.98 11.45 0.13
CA VAL A 272 -8.20 12.43 0.86
C VAL A 272 -9.12 13.26 1.75
N THR A 273 -8.91 13.13 3.06
CA THR A 273 -9.73 13.75 4.09
C THR A 273 -9.15 15.06 4.62
N ASP A 274 -7.84 15.29 4.47
CA ASP A 274 -7.16 16.51 4.91
C ASP A 274 -7.07 17.52 3.77
N ASP A 275 -7.39 18.78 4.04
CA ASP A 275 -7.44 19.83 3.02
C ASP A 275 -6.04 20.18 2.47
N TRP A 276 -5.00 20.08 3.30
CA TRP A 276 -3.62 20.33 2.87
C TRP A 276 -3.11 19.21 1.98
N ASP A 277 -3.38 17.96 2.35
CA ASP A 277 -3.10 16.81 1.50
C ASP A 277 -3.89 16.88 0.18
N ARG A 278 -5.15 17.32 0.19
CA ARG A 278 -5.95 17.52 -1.02
C ARG A 278 -5.32 18.56 -1.94
N ARG A 279 -4.89 19.70 -1.38
CA ARG A 279 -4.17 20.73 -2.14
C ARG A 279 -2.86 20.18 -2.72
N CYS A 280 -2.11 19.38 -1.95
CA CYS A 280 -0.87 18.76 -2.42
C CYS A 280 -1.15 17.81 -3.60
N LEU A 281 -2.15 16.93 -3.47
CA LEU A 281 -2.58 16.01 -4.52
C LEU A 281 -2.94 16.74 -5.82
N MET A 282 -3.76 17.80 -5.72
CA MET A 282 -4.15 18.60 -6.89
C MET A 282 -2.97 19.33 -7.53
N THR A 283 -2.03 19.80 -6.72
CA THR A 283 -0.81 20.46 -7.22
C THR A 283 0.05 19.47 -8.01
N ILE A 284 0.25 18.27 -7.47
CA ILE A 284 0.99 17.19 -8.14
C ILE A 284 0.28 16.79 -9.44
N LEU A 285 -1.04 16.61 -9.42
CA LEU A 285 -1.81 16.25 -10.62
C LEU A 285 -1.67 17.30 -11.74
N GLY A 286 -1.56 18.58 -11.37
CA GLY A 286 -1.35 19.67 -12.31
C GLY A 286 -0.09 19.53 -13.18
N ASP A 287 0.95 18.85 -12.69
CA ASP A 287 2.17 18.58 -13.46
C ASP A 287 1.97 17.48 -14.52
N PHE A 288 0.95 16.63 -14.36
CA PHE A 288 0.63 15.51 -15.26
C PHE A 288 -0.56 15.79 -16.18
N TYR A 289 -1.48 16.68 -15.81
CA TYR A 289 -2.56 17.16 -16.67
C TYR A 289 -2.35 18.62 -17.03
N CYS A 290 -1.36 18.85 -17.90
CA CYS A 290 -1.06 20.18 -18.42
C CYS A 290 -0.86 20.16 -19.93
N ASP A 291 -1.07 21.32 -20.56
CA ASP A 291 -0.84 21.54 -21.99
C ASP A 291 0.59 21.22 -22.42
N LYS A 292 1.56 21.51 -21.52
CA LYS A 292 2.98 21.24 -21.77
C LYS A 292 3.27 19.76 -21.95
N LEU A 293 2.59 18.85 -21.25
CA LEU A 293 2.82 17.41 -21.40
C LEU A 293 2.49 16.94 -22.83
N VAL A 294 1.47 17.54 -23.44
CA VAL A 294 1.00 17.14 -24.78
C VAL A 294 1.84 17.80 -25.86
N ASN A 295 2.19 19.07 -25.69
CA ASN A 295 2.84 19.88 -26.72
C ASN A 295 4.38 19.83 -26.66
N ASP A 296 4.98 19.58 -25.50
CA ASP A 296 6.44 19.47 -25.34
C ASP A 296 6.90 18.01 -25.49
N LEU A 297 7.69 17.74 -26.54
CA LEU A 297 8.26 16.42 -26.80
C LEU A 297 9.33 16.00 -25.78
N ASN A 298 9.92 16.95 -25.06
CA ASN A 298 10.97 16.73 -24.07
C ASN A 298 10.50 17.07 -22.66
N TYR A 299 9.20 16.96 -22.38
CA TYR A 299 8.66 17.24 -21.06
C TYR A 299 9.30 16.34 -19.99
N LYS A 300 9.86 16.97 -18.96
CA LYS A 300 10.55 16.29 -17.85
C LYS A 300 9.67 16.33 -16.61
N PHE A 301 9.51 15.18 -15.96
CA PHE A 301 8.79 15.05 -14.69
C PHE A 301 9.67 15.38 -13.48
N SER A 302 10.99 15.53 -13.68
CA SER A 302 11.97 15.73 -12.61
C SER A 302 13.09 16.66 -13.05
N ALA A 303 13.75 17.30 -12.09
CA ALA A 303 14.86 18.22 -12.33
C ALA A 303 16.10 17.53 -12.93
N SER A 304 16.43 16.29 -12.50
CA SER A 304 17.52 15.50 -13.11
C SER A 304 17.31 15.18 -14.59
N GLY A 305 16.07 15.15 -15.05
CA GLY A 305 15.71 14.79 -16.42
C GLY A 305 15.84 13.29 -16.73
N HIS A 306 16.06 12.44 -15.72
CA HIS A 306 15.98 10.99 -15.87
C HIS A 306 14.54 10.51 -16.06
N TYR A 307 13.59 11.21 -15.45
CA TYR A 307 12.17 10.94 -15.59
C TYR A 307 11.56 11.95 -16.56
N HIS A 308 11.16 11.47 -17.74
CA HIS A 308 10.60 12.27 -18.81
C HIS A 308 9.56 11.48 -19.61
N LEU A 309 8.79 12.18 -20.44
CA LEU A 309 7.85 11.55 -21.36
C LEU A 309 8.62 10.76 -22.45
N PRO A 310 8.23 9.52 -22.77
CA PRO A 310 8.83 8.77 -23.88
C PRO A 310 8.65 9.51 -25.21
N LEU A 311 9.70 9.55 -26.05
CA LEU A 311 9.63 10.14 -27.41
C LEU A 311 8.58 9.44 -28.29
N ARG A 312 8.37 8.15 -28.04
CA ARG A 312 7.35 7.33 -28.68
C ARG A 312 6.46 6.73 -27.61
N THR A 313 5.16 6.96 -27.74
CA THR A 313 4.14 6.53 -26.77
C THR A 313 3.38 5.28 -27.24
N ASP A 314 3.94 4.50 -28.16
CA ASP A 314 3.42 3.15 -28.44
C ASP A 314 3.63 2.24 -27.23
N TYR A 315 2.70 1.29 -27.02
CA TYR A 315 2.66 0.44 -25.83
C TYR A 315 4.01 -0.25 -25.55
N GLU A 316 4.64 -0.83 -26.57
CA GLU A 316 5.94 -1.48 -26.41
C GLU A 316 7.06 -0.51 -26.05
N SER A 317 7.10 0.67 -26.67
CA SER A 317 8.11 1.69 -26.38
C SER A 317 7.96 2.24 -24.97
N CYS A 318 6.72 2.44 -24.49
CA CYS A 318 6.45 2.80 -23.11
C CYS A 318 7.01 1.75 -22.15
N ILE A 319 6.75 0.46 -22.38
CA ILE A 319 7.27 -0.63 -21.53
C ILE A 319 8.80 -0.68 -21.56
N LYS A 320 9.42 -0.54 -22.75
CA LYS A 320 10.88 -0.52 -22.91
C LYS A 320 11.49 0.66 -22.15
N PHE A 321 10.88 1.83 -22.22
CA PHE A 321 11.30 3.02 -21.47
C PHE A 321 11.18 2.81 -19.96
N ILE A 322 10.03 2.31 -19.47
CA ILE A 322 9.81 2.05 -18.04
C ILE A 322 10.88 1.10 -17.50
N LYS A 323 11.23 0.03 -18.23
CA LYS A 323 12.27 -0.92 -17.82
C LYS A 323 13.67 -0.30 -17.71
N GLN A 324 13.94 0.78 -18.42
CA GLN A 324 15.22 1.51 -18.38
C GLN A 324 15.31 2.50 -17.22
N LEU A 325 14.20 2.81 -16.55
CA LEU A 325 14.21 3.74 -15.41
C LEU A 325 15.09 3.21 -14.26
N PRO A 326 15.72 4.12 -13.49
CA PRO A 326 16.47 3.77 -12.30
C PRO A 326 15.64 2.96 -11.30
N ALA A 327 16.24 1.93 -10.69
CA ALA A 327 15.58 1.14 -9.65
C ALA A 327 15.42 1.97 -8.36
N SER A 328 16.48 2.64 -7.93
CA SER A 328 16.47 3.59 -6.82
C SER A 328 15.96 4.95 -7.30
N GLN A 329 15.07 5.56 -6.52
CA GLN A 329 14.48 6.86 -6.84
C GLN A 329 14.97 7.91 -5.85
N TYR A 330 15.36 9.07 -6.38
CA TYR A 330 15.70 10.23 -5.57
C TYR A 330 14.45 11.07 -5.24
N PRO A 331 14.40 11.77 -4.09
CA PRO A 331 13.26 12.57 -3.62
C PRO A 331 12.76 13.60 -4.63
N GLU A 332 13.64 14.08 -5.51
CA GLU A 332 13.30 15.04 -6.56
C GLU A 332 12.16 14.57 -7.48
N VAL A 333 12.02 13.26 -7.74
CA VAL A 333 10.94 12.73 -8.59
C VAL A 333 9.58 12.85 -7.92
N PHE A 334 9.58 12.92 -6.59
CA PHE A 334 8.40 13.13 -5.78
C PHE A 334 8.17 14.62 -5.48
N GLY A 335 9.01 15.53 -5.97
CA GLY A 335 8.96 16.96 -5.64
C GLY A 335 9.40 17.26 -4.20
N MET A 336 10.26 16.42 -3.62
CA MET A 336 10.74 16.54 -2.24
C MET A 336 12.23 16.90 -2.17
N HIS A 337 12.64 17.49 -1.04
CA HIS A 337 14.04 17.78 -0.74
C HIS A 337 14.79 16.50 -0.33
N GLU A 338 16.09 16.41 -0.60
CA GLU A 338 16.92 15.23 -0.31
C GLU A 338 16.92 14.81 1.17
N ASN A 339 16.72 15.76 2.09
CA ASN A 339 16.64 15.47 3.53
C ASN A 339 15.49 14.51 3.91
N VAL A 340 14.46 14.40 3.06
CA VAL A 340 13.33 13.49 3.30
C VAL A 340 13.78 12.02 3.18
N ASP A 341 14.78 11.72 2.34
CA ASP A 341 15.36 10.38 2.25
C ASP A 341 16.03 9.95 3.56
N ILE A 342 16.72 10.86 4.26
CA ILE A 342 17.39 10.54 5.54
C ILE A 342 16.36 10.02 6.55
N SER A 343 15.19 10.65 6.61
CA SER A 343 14.12 10.23 7.53
C SER A 343 13.54 8.88 7.14
N ARG A 344 13.34 8.62 5.84
CA ARG A 344 12.89 7.33 5.32
C ARG A 344 13.90 6.22 5.62
N GLU A 345 15.16 6.43 5.26
CA GLU A 345 16.25 5.46 5.48
C GLU A 345 16.41 5.12 6.97
N LEU A 346 16.34 6.13 7.85
CA LEU A 346 16.40 5.91 9.30
C LEU A 346 15.22 5.06 9.79
N GLN A 347 14.01 5.30 9.26
CA GLN A 347 12.82 4.54 9.61
C GLN A 347 12.92 3.09 9.14
N GLU A 348 13.30 2.85 7.88
CA GLU A 348 13.51 1.51 7.32
C GLU A 348 14.59 0.74 8.09
N THR A 349 15.69 1.42 8.44
CA THR A 349 16.77 0.84 9.25
C THR A 349 16.27 0.42 10.63
N LYS A 350 15.48 1.28 11.30
CA LYS A 350 14.89 0.97 12.61
C LYS A 350 13.94 -0.22 12.54
N GLU A 351 13.11 -0.29 11.50
CA GLU A 351 12.18 -1.39 11.28
C GLU A 351 12.91 -2.71 11.02
N LEU A 352 13.97 -2.67 10.20
CA LEU A 352 14.82 -3.82 9.93
C LEU A 352 15.46 -4.36 11.22
N PHE A 353 16.13 -3.50 11.99
CA PHE A 353 16.77 -3.94 13.24
C PHE A 353 15.76 -4.40 14.28
N SER A 354 14.61 -3.72 14.40
CA SER A 354 13.55 -4.16 15.30
C SER A 354 13.03 -5.55 14.90
N SER A 355 12.89 -5.82 13.61
CA SER A 355 12.47 -7.12 13.09
C SER A 355 13.51 -8.21 13.36
N VAL A 356 14.81 -7.92 13.18
CA VAL A 356 15.91 -8.84 13.53
C VAL A 356 15.92 -9.15 15.02
N LEU A 357 15.74 -8.14 15.89
CA LEU A 357 15.69 -8.35 17.35
C LEU A 357 14.48 -9.19 17.80
N LEU A 358 13.39 -9.21 17.03
CA LEU A 358 12.25 -10.09 17.28
C LEU A 358 12.52 -11.54 16.88
N THR A 359 13.38 -11.78 15.89
CA THR A 359 13.73 -13.13 15.42
C THR A 359 14.92 -13.73 16.14
N GLU A 360 15.78 -12.91 16.76
CA GLU A 360 16.79 -13.41 17.68
C GLU A 360 16.10 -14.16 18.82
N GLY A 361 16.37 -15.47 18.90
CA GLY A 361 15.88 -16.30 19.99
C GLY A 361 16.31 -15.65 21.29
N ARG A 362 15.34 -15.10 22.04
CA ARG A 362 15.58 -14.47 23.34
C ARG A 362 16.12 -15.55 24.28
N VAL A 363 17.43 -15.79 24.24
CA VAL A 363 18.16 -16.22 25.42
C VAL A 363 17.84 -15.13 26.41
N LYS A 364 17.05 -15.45 27.44
CA LYS A 364 16.76 -14.54 28.55
C LYS A 364 18.09 -14.19 29.21
N ALA A 365 18.86 -13.29 28.62
CA ALA A 365 19.74 -12.42 29.37
C ALA A 365 18.77 -11.64 30.24
N GLY A 366 18.66 -12.07 31.49
CA GLY A 366 17.77 -11.49 32.47
C GLY A 366 18.17 -10.05 32.72
N ALA A 367 17.75 -9.14 31.84
CA ALA A 367 17.65 -7.73 32.14
C ALA A 367 16.46 -7.57 33.10
N LYS A 368 16.64 -8.07 34.32
CA LYS A 368 15.98 -7.50 35.48
C LYS A 368 16.60 -6.11 35.64
N GLY A 369 16.11 -5.15 34.85
CA GLY A 369 15.91 -3.83 35.44
C GLY A 369 14.96 -4.09 36.59
N SER A 370 15.50 -4.24 37.80
CA SER A 370 14.70 -4.48 38.99
C SER A 370 13.60 -3.42 39.02
N ASP A 371 12.36 -3.76 39.35
CA ASP A 371 11.29 -2.76 39.52
C ASP A 371 11.75 -1.62 40.46
N THR A 372 12.68 -1.91 41.36
CA THR A 372 13.36 -0.92 42.21
C THR A 372 14.22 0.08 41.44
N ALA A 373 14.92 -0.32 40.37
CA ALA A 373 15.69 0.57 39.51
C ALA A 373 14.76 1.49 38.72
N VAL A 374 13.66 0.96 38.19
CA VAL A 374 12.63 1.75 37.51
C VAL A 374 12.00 2.75 38.49
N ALA A 375 11.65 2.31 39.69
CA ALA A 375 11.11 3.18 40.74
C ALA A 375 12.11 4.25 41.21
N THR A 376 13.41 3.92 41.28
CA THR A 376 14.45 4.89 41.64
C THR A 376 14.56 5.99 40.60
N VAL A 377 14.59 5.62 39.32
CA VAL A 377 14.62 6.58 38.20
C VAL A 377 13.34 7.41 38.16
N ALA A 378 12.17 6.79 38.36
CA ALA A 378 10.89 7.50 38.39
C ALA A 378 10.84 8.54 39.53
N ASN A 379 11.31 8.17 40.73
CA ASN A 379 11.37 9.09 41.87
C ASN A 379 12.38 10.23 41.67
N ASP A 380 13.53 9.95 41.04
CA ASP A 380 14.52 10.99 40.69
C ASP A 380 13.96 11.98 39.67
N ILE A 381 13.22 11.49 38.66
CA ILE A 381 12.53 12.36 37.69
C ILE A 381 11.46 13.19 38.42
N LEU A 382 10.63 12.56 39.25
CA LEU A 382 9.57 13.24 39.99
C LEU A 382 10.13 14.33 40.92
N ALA A 383 11.26 14.09 41.57
CA ALA A 383 11.92 15.09 42.42
C ALA A 383 12.50 16.28 41.64
N LYS A 384 12.74 16.13 40.34
CA LYS A 384 13.25 17.18 39.44
C LYS A 384 12.14 17.97 38.73
N LEU A 385 10.89 17.48 38.78
CA LEU A 385 9.77 18.21 38.19
C LEU A 385 9.51 19.51 38.97
N PRO A 386 9.12 20.60 38.27
CA PRO A 386 8.65 21.81 38.94
C PRO A 386 7.47 21.51 39.87
N LYS A 387 7.29 22.33 40.90
CA LYS A 387 6.10 22.26 41.74
C LYS A 387 4.87 22.69 40.93
N ASP A 388 3.73 22.13 41.30
CA ASP A 388 2.42 22.51 40.78
C ASP A 388 2.20 24.03 40.86
N PHE A 389 1.49 24.57 39.89
CA PHE A 389 1.14 25.98 39.83
C PHE A 389 0.18 26.34 40.97
N ASP A 390 0.41 27.48 41.65
CA ASP A 390 -0.53 28.02 42.64
C ASP A 390 -1.72 28.69 41.93
N ILE A 391 -2.82 27.95 41.83
CA ILE A 391 -4.03 28.40 41.14
C ILE A 391 -4.68 29.58 41.88
N ASP A 392 -4.61 29.60 43.21
CA ASP A 392 -5.22 30.66 44.02
C ASP A 392 -4.48 31.98 43.89
N GLU A 393 -3.15 31.95 43.77
CA GLU A 393 -2.35 33.12 43.45
C GLU A 393 -2.59 33.57 42.01
N ALA A 394 -2.65 32.64 41.05
CA ALA A 394 -2.91 32.95 39.65
C ALA A 394 -4.28 33.64 39.45
N ILE A 395 -5.33 33.17 40.12
CA ILE A 395 -6.67 33.78 40.07
C ILE A 395 -6.68 35.19 40.69
N LYS A 396 -5.88 35.44 41.72
CA LYS A 396 -5.77 36.77 42.35
C LYS A 396 -5.04 37.77 41.45
N GLN A 397 -3.97 37.33 40.78
CA GLN A 397 -3.20 38.19 39.86
C GLN A 397 -3.91 38.39 38.52
N TYR A 398 -4.58 37.35 38.02
CA TYR A 398 -5.28 37.31 36.75
C TYR A 398 -6.76 36.91 36.97
N PRO A 399 -7.60 37.85 37.45
CA PRO A 399 -8.98 37.54 37.74
C PRO A 399 -9.73 37.14 36.48
N VAL A 400 -10.56 36.11 36.61
CA VAL A 400 -11.45 35.61 35.56
C VAL A 400 -12.55 36.64 35.35
N THR A 401 -12.31 37.57 34.44
CA THR A 401 -13.25 38.64 34.08
C THR A 401 -13.71 38.48 32.64
N TYR A 402 -14.97 38.83 32.38
CA TYR A 402 -15.55 38.76 31.03
C TYR A 402 -14.79 39.61 30.00
N THR A 403 -14.11 40.67 30.45
CA THR A 403 -13.32 41.58 29.60
C THR A 403 -11.95 41.04 29.21
N GLU A 404 -11.43 40.02 29.90
CA GLU A 404 -10.07 39.49 29.69
C GLU A 404 -10.11 37.95 29.67
N SER A 405 -10.48 37.39 28.51
CA SER A 405 -10.71 35.95 28.34
C SER A 405 -9.44 35.10 28.45
N MET A 406 -8.26 35.68 28.21
CA MET A 406 -6.97 34.98 28.34
C MET A 406 -6.66 34.58 29.77
N ASN A 407 -7.14 35.32 30.77
CA ASN A 407 -6.98 34.95 32.19
C ASN A 407 -7.70 33.63 32.49
N THR A 408 -8.87 33.42 31.90
CA THR A 408 -9.62 32.17 32.02
C THR A 408 -8.85 30.99 31.41
N VAL A 409 -8.27 31.19 30.23
CA VAL A 409 -7.47 30.14 29.55
C VAL A 409 -6.22 29.81 30.38
N LEU A 410 -5.52 30.82 30.89
CA LEU A 410 -4.33 30.64 31.72
C LEU A 410 -4.62 29.78 32.95
N VAL A 411 -5.69 30.13 33.69
CA VAL A 411 -6.08 29.41 34.91
C VAL A 411 -6.51 27.97 34.58
N GLN A 412 -7.25 27.77 33.49
CA GLN A 412 -7.67 26.42 33.06
C GLN A 412 -6.50 25.55 32.59
N GLU A 413 -5.54 26.12 31.88
CA GLU A 413 -4.34 25.39 31.47
C GLU A 413 -3.47 25.05 32.68
N MET A 414 -3.29 25.95 33.64
CA MET A 414 -2.60 25.66 34.91
C MET A 414 -3.30 24.52 35.69
N GLU A 415 -4.64 24.53 35.76
CA GLU A 415 -5.40 23.45 36.38
C GLU A 415 -5.19 22.12 35.65
N ARG A 416 -5.12 22.13 34.31
CA ARG A 416 -4.83 20.94 33.50
C ARG A 416 -3.41 20.43 33.68
N PHE A 417 -2.42 21.32 33.77
CA PHE A 417 -1.02 20.95 33.99
C PHE A 417 -0.77 20.33 35.38
N ASN A 418 -1.56 20.73 36.38
CA ASN A 418 -1.50 20.15 37.72
C ASN A 418 -2.20 18.78 37.85
N ARG A 419 -3.00 18.36 36.85
CA ARG A 419 -3.68 17.06 36.82
C ARG A 419 -2.85 16.04 36.04
#